data_AF-A0A835VCD9-F1
#
_entry.id   AF-A0A835VCD9-F1
#
_cell.length_a   1.000
_cell.length_b   1.000
_cell.length_c   1.000
_cell.angle_alpha   90.00
_cell.angle_beta   90.00
_cell.angle_gamma   90.00
#
_symmetry.space_group_name_H-M   'P 1'
#
loop_
_entity.id
_entity.type
_entity.pdbx_description
1 polymer ?
#
loop_
_entity_poly.entity_id
_entity_poly.type
_entity_poly.pdbx_seq_one_letter_code
_entity_poly.pdbx_strand_id
1 'polypeptide(L)'
;MGRRIVVAVDEGEESLHALTWCLKNVILPSASAQESSSGGDEGDVLVLVYAPPPRLYYPAMDGTGYIFSTDIITSMENYANELAKSVIAKAEMVCAEYPNVKVETKVKDGDPRM
;
A
#
# COMPACT_ATOMS: atom_id res chain seq x y z
N MET A 1 8.04 22.83 1.45
CA MET A 1 7.22 21.72 1.94
C MET A 1 7.63 20.48 1.16
N GLY A 2 8.07 19.42 1.85
CA GLY A 2 8.34 18.11 1.24
C GLY A 2 7.14 17.56 0.48
N ARG A 3 7.38 16.89 -0.65
CA ARG A 3 6.29 16.35 -1.48
C ARG A 3 5.78 15.06 -0.84
N ARG A 4 4.46 14.87 -0.86
CA ARG A 4 3.83 13.60 -0.44
C ARG A 4 3.42 12.83 -1.68
N ILE A 5 3.99 11.63 -1.83
CA ILE A 5 3.76 10.76 -2.98
C ILE A 5 3.01 9.54 -2.46
N VAL A 6 1.84 9.26 -3.02
CA VAL A 6 1.03 8.10 -2.64
C VAL A 6 1.23 7.03 -3.71
N VAL A 7 1.58 5.81 -3.30
CA VAL A 7 1.71 4.67 -4.20
C VAL A 7 0.82 3.54 -3.69
N ALA A 8 -0.15 3.17 -4.52
CA ALA A 8 -0.98 2.00 -4.27
C ALA A 8 -0.22 0.74 -4.72
N VAL A 9 -0.19 -0.27 -3.86
CA VAL A 9 0.42 -1.57 -4.12
C VAL A 9 -0.62 -2.67 -3.95
N ASP A 10 -0.47 -3.74 -4.70
CA ASP A 10 -1.31 -4.93 -4.64
C ASP A 10 -0.45 -6.20 -4.55
N GLU A 11 -1.06 -7.37 -4.71
CA GLU A 11 -0.38 -8.68 -4.64
C GLU A 11 0.45 -9.01 -5.88
N GLY A 12 0.28 -8.24 -6.95
CA GLY A 12 0.92 -8.45 -8.23
C GLY A 12 2.36 -7.92 -8.25
N GLU A 13 3.23 -8.65 -8.94
CA GLU A 13 4.61 -8.21 -9.20
C GLU A 13 4.65 -6.90 -10.01
N GLU A 14 3.62 -6.65 -10.82
CA GLU A 14 3.48 -5.42 -11.62
C GLU A 14 3.41 -4.15 -10.75
N SER A 15 2.74 -4.22 -9.59
CA SER A 15 2.66 -3.06 -8.69
C SER A 15 3.98 -2.80 -7.97
N LEU A 16 4.75 -3.85 -7.66
CA LEU A 16 6.13 -3.72 -7.13
C LEU A 16 7.08 -3.16 -8.20
N HIS A 17 6.91 -3.55 -9.46
CA HIS A 17 7.67 -2.96 -10.56
C HIS A 17 7.36 -1.48 -10.72
N ALA A 18 6.08 -1.10 -10.66
CA ALA A 18 5.65 0.29 -10.69
C ALA A 18 6.20 1.10 -9.49
N LEU A 19 6.22 0.53 -8.29
CA LEU A 19 6.83 1.12 -7.10
C LEU A 19 8.34 1.37 -7.32
N THR A 20 9.06 0.37 -7.82
CA THR A 20 10.49 0.49 -8.13
C THR A 20 10.74 1.58 -9.18
N TRP A 21 9.89 1.65 -10.20
CA TRP A 21 9.98 2.68 -11.23
C TRP A 21 9.72 4.07 -10.63
N CYS A 22 8.73 4.21 -9.75
CA CYS A 22 8.40 5.46 -9.06
C CYS A 22 9.58 5.95 -8.20
N LEU A 23 10.19 5.07 -7.40
CA LEU A 23 11.37 5.39 -6.61
C LEU A 23 12.52 5.92 -7.48
N LYS A 24 12.80 5.25 -8.59
CA LYS A 24 13.90 5.60 -9.50
C LYS A 24 13.68 6.89 -10.28
N ASN A 25 12.45 7.17 -10.71
CA ASN A 25 12.18 8.24 -11.66
C ASN A 25 11.49 9.47 -11.04
N VAL A 26 10.83 9.33 -9.90
CA VAL A 26 10.06 10.41 -9.26
C VAL A 26 10.73 10.91 -7.98
N ILE A 27 11.31 9.99 -7.20
CA ILE A 27 11.81 10.28 -5.83
C ILE A 27 13.33 10.52 -5.83
N LEU A 28 14.11 9.71 -6.55
CA LEU A 28 15.56 9.92 -6.62
C LEU A 28 15.96 11.23 -7.33
N PRO A 29 15.34 11.63 -8.47
CA PRO A 29 15.74 12.86 -9.18
C PRO A 29 15.33 14.15 -8.48
N SER A 30 14.34 14.11 -7.58
CA SER A 30 13.90 15.27 -6.81
C SER A 30 14.76 15.53 -5.59
N ALA A 31 15.27 14.46 -4.95
CA ALA A 31 16.15 14.57 -3.80
C ALA A 31 17.43 15.34 -4.17
N SER A 32 18.02 15.05 -5.34
CA SER A 32 19.22 15.76 -5.83
C SER A 32 18.95 17.21 -6.26
N ALA A 33 17.72 17.56 -6.65
CA ALA A 33 17.33 18.93 -6.96
C ALA A 33 17.13 19.79 -5.69
N GLN A 34 16.66 19.19 -4.59
CA GLN A 34 16.42 19.87 -3.30
C GLN A 34 17.69 20.18 -2.50
N GLU A 35 18.82 19.51 -2.78
CA GLU A 35 20.12 19.84 -2.15
C GLU A 35 20.63 21.24 -2.51
N SER A 36 20.08 21.88 -3.55
CA SER A 36 20.51 23.20 -4.06
C SER A 36 19.73 24.40 -3.49
N SER A 37 18.66 24.17 -2.72
CA SER A 37 17.86 25.24 -2.10
C SER A 37 17.93 25.17 -0.59
N SER A 38 18.69 26.11 -0.04
CA SER A 38 18.84 26.44 1.38
C SER A 38 17.53 26.41 2.19
N GLY A 39 17.55 25.74 3.34
CA GLY A 39 16.74 26.11 4.50
C GLY A 39 15.48 25.27 4.75
N GLY A 40 15.65 24.15 5.47
CA GLY A 40 14.64 23.62 6.38
C GLY A 40 13.42 22.90 5.78
N ASP A 41 13.59 22.16 4.69
CA ASP A 41 12.47 21.41 4.10
C ASP A 41 12.54 19.90 4.39
N GLU A 42 11.48 19.36 4.98
CA GLU A 42 11.29 17.92 5.17
C GLU A 42 11.42 17.20 3.83
N GLY A 43 12.17 16.10 3.77
CA GLY A 43 12.34 15.31 2.55
C GLY A 43 11.02 14.74 2.02
N ASP A 44 11.05 14.19 0.81
CA ASP A 44 9.88 13.55 0.20
C ASP A 44 9.36 12.40 1.08
N VAL A 45 8.03 12.36 1.27
CA VAL A 45 7.33 11.33 2.04
C VAL A 45 6.56 10.43 1.09
N LEU A 46 6.92 9.14 1.07
CA LEU A 46 6.24 8.10 0.33
C LEU A 46 5.19 7.44 1.21
N VAL A 47 3.92 7.49 0.81
CA VAL A 47 2.81 6.83 1.49
C VAL A 47 2.42 5.59 0.70
N LEU A 48 2.71 4.40 1.25
CA LEU A 48 2.31 3.12 0.69
C LEU A 48 0.87 2.81 1.08
N VAL A 49 0.03 2.48 0.10
CA VAL A 49 -1.36 2.12 0.31
C VAL A 49 -1.65 0.74 -0.23
N TYR A 50 -2.14 -0.17 0.61
CA TYR A 50 -2.74 -1.43 0.17
C TYR A 50 -4.26 -1.35 0.42
N ALA A 51 -5.02 -1.66 -0.62
CA ALA A 51 -6.48 -1.77 -0.55
C ALA A 51 -6.86 -3.25 -0.69
N PRO A 52 -7.21 -3.93 0.42
CA PRO A 52 -7.65 -5.31 0.34
C PRO A 52 -8.86 -5.43 -0.58
N PRO A 53 -8.94 -6.47 -1.43
CA PRO A 53 -10.07 -6.64 -2.32
C PRO A 53 -11.40 -6.68 -1.54
N PRO A 54 -12.49 -6.08 -2.08
CA PRO A 54 -13.78 -6.05 -1.40
C PRO A 54 -14.24 -7.47 -1.10
N ARG A 55 -14.57 -7.71 0.16
CA ARG A 55 -15.04 -9.03 0.61
C ARG A 55 -16.42 -9.26 0.00
N LEU A 56 -16.53 -10.19 -0.95
CA LEU A 56 -17.81 -10.61 -1.51
C LEU A 56 -18.55 -11.48 -0.50
N TYR A 57 -19.10 -10.86 0.54
CA TYR A 57 -20.14 -11.48 1.32
C TYR A 57 -21.44 -11.34 0.52
N TYR A 58 -21.82 -12.39 -0.21
CA TYR A 58 -23.13 -12.41 -0.86
C TYR A 58 -24.20 -12.27 0.23
N PRO A 59 -25.01 -11.19 0.25
CA PRO A 59 -26.22 -11.20 1.05
C PRO A 59 -27.15 -12.24 0.42
N ALA A 60 -27.66 -13.17 1.21
CA ALA A 60 -28.72 -14.05 0.72
C ALA A 60 -29.93 -13.21 0.37
N MET A 61 -30.14 -13.00 -0.93
CA MET A 61 -31.26 -12.22 -1.45
C MET A 61 -32.60 -12.98 -1.34
N ASP A 62 -32.62 -14.20 -0.83
CA ASP A 62 -33.78 -15.08 -0.80
C ASP A 62 -33.92 -15.91 0.48
N GLY A 63 -33.47 -15.38 1.64
CA GLY A 63 -33.79 -15.97 2.95
C GLY A 63 -33.05 -17.27 3.27
N THR A 64 -32.20 -17.79 2.37
CA THR A 64 -31.23 -18.85 2.65
C THR A 64 -29.83 -18.25 2.75
N GLY A 65 -29.57 -17.57 3.87
CA GLY A 65 -28.24 -17.07 4.27
C GLY A 65 -27.15 -18.10 3.99
N TYR A 66 -26.08 -17.73 3.29
CA TYR A 66 -24.84 -18.52 3.34
C TYR A 66 -24.27 -18.36 4.76
N ILE A 67 -24.59 -19.33 5.63
CA ILE A 67 -24.12 -19.40 7.01
C ILE A 67 -22.71 -19.97 6.99
N PHE A 68 -21.72 -19.17 6.57
CA PHE A 68 -20.37 -19.51 6.97
C PHE A 68 -20.32 -19.45 8.50
N SER A 69 -19.79 -20.50 9.13
CA SER A 69 -19.51 -20.47 10.56
C SER A 69 -18.70 -19.20 10.87
N THR A 70 -18.91 -18.62 12.05
CA THR A 70 -18.07 -17.55 12.58
C THR A 70 -16.58 -17.89 12.45
N ASP A 71 -16.23 -19.17 12.55
CA ASP A 71 -14.86 -19.66 12.38
C ASP A 71 -14.35 -19.45 10.95
N ILE A 72 -15.17 -19.72 9.94
CA ILE A 72 -14.80 -19.55 8.52
C ILE A 72 -14.62 -18.07 8.22
N ILE A 73 -15.52 -17.22 8.71
CA ILE A 73 -15.41 -15.75 8.56
C ILE A 73 -14.11 -15.25 9.20
N THR A 74 -13.83 -15.68 10.45
CA THR A 74 -12.61 -15.30 11.17
C THR A 74 -11.36 -15.80 10.46
N SER A 75 -11.36 -17.03 9.92
CA SER A 75 -10.24 -17.56 9.14
C SER A 75 -9.98 -16.73 7.87
N MET A 76 -11.03 -16.30 7.17
CA MET A 76 -10.91 -15.45 5.99
C MET A 76 -10.40 -14.05 6.33
N GLU A 77 -10.84 -13.46 7.44
CA GLU A 77 -10.34 -12.17 7.93
C GLU A 77 -8.86 -12.25 8.30
N ASN A 78 -8.46 -13.32 9.00
CA ASN A 78 -7.06 -13.57 9.34
C ASN A 78 -6.21 -13.70 8.08
N TYR A 79 -6.68 -14.45 7.08
CA TYR A 79 -5.99 -14.58 5.80
C TYR A 79 -5.81 -13.22 5.10
N ALA A 80 -6.87 -12.40 5.03
CA ALA A 80 -6.80 -11.07 4.42
C ALA A 80 -5.81 -10.15 5.15
N ASN A 81 -5.77 -10.21 6.49
CA ASN A 81 -4.83 -9.44 7.30
C ASN A 81 -3.38 -9.88 7.07
N GLU A 82 -3.12 -11.19 6.99
CA GLU A 82 -1.78 -11.72 6.70
C GLU A 82 -1.33 -11.37 5.28
N LEU A 83 -2.25 -11.38 4.32
CA LEU A 83 -1.99 -10.93 2.96
C LEU A 83 -1.61 -9.46 2.91
N ALA A 84 -2.38 -8.59 3.58
CA ALA A 84 -2.09 -7.17 3.68
C ALA A 84 -0.70 -6.90 4.28
N LYS A 85 -0.36 -7.59 5.38
CA LYS A 85 0.97 -7.50 5.98
C LYS A 85 2.06 -7.96 5.02
N SER A 86 1.84 -9.05 4.29
CA SER A 86 2.82 -9.59 3.34
C SER A 86 3.09 -8.62 2.19
N VAL A 87 2.04 -8.02 1.60
CA VAL A 87 2.17 -7.04 0.52
C VAL A 87 2.91 -5.79 0.99
N ILE A 88 2.52 -5.25 2.13
CA ILE A 88 3.19 -4.09 2.72
C ILE A 88 4.66 -4.41 3.01
N ALA A 89 4.96 -5.55 3.64
CA ALA A 89 6.34 -5.92 3.96
C ALA A 89 7.20 -6.04 2.70
N LYS A 90 6.67 -6.58 1.60
CA LYS A 90 7.36 -6.61 0.31
C LYS A 90 7.64 -5.21 -0.22
N ALA A 91 6.65 -4.32 -0.18
CA ALA A 91 6.83 -2.94 -0.62
C ALA A 91 7.84 -2.17 0.24
N GLU A 92 7.83 -2.39 1.55
CA GLU A 92 8.79 -1.79 2.49
C GLU A 92 10.22 -2.30 2.23
N MET A 93 10.41 -3.58 1.91
CA MET A 93 11.72 -4.11 1.52
C MET A 93 12.27 -3.43 0.27
N VAL A 94 11.43 -3.18 -0.75
CA VAL A 94 11.85 -2.43 -1.95
C VAL A 94 12.23 -1.00 -1.59
N CYS A 95 11.47 -0.35 -0.70
CA CYS A 95 11.77 1.02 -0.28
C CYS A 95 13.04 1.11 0.58
N ALA A 96 13.39 0.06 1.34
CA ALA A 96 14.58 0.03 2.19
C ALA A 96 15.89 0.13 1.39
N GLU A 97 15.88 -0.17 0.09
CA GLU A 97 17.00 0.06 -0.82
C GLU A 97 17.27 1.56 -1.08
N TYR A 98 16.36 2.45 -0.68
CA TYR A 98 16.40 3.90 -0.95
C TYR A 98 16.41 4.69 0.37
N PRO A 99 17.59 4.95 0.98
CA PRO A 99 17.70 5.52 2.33
C PRO A 99 17.22 6.98 2.46
N ASN A 100 16.97 7.67 1.35
CA ASN A 100 16.64 9.10 1.32
C ASN A 100 15.12 9.36 1.31
N VAL A 101 14.31 8.34 1.57
CA VAL A 101 12.84 8.40 1.47
C VAL A 101 12.22 8.09 2.82
N LYS A 102 11.35 8.97 3.31
CA LYS A 102 10.52 8.66 4.49
C LYS A 102 9.31 7.86 4.02
N VAL A 103 9.17 6.63 4.49
CA VAL A 103 8.04 5.75 4.13
C VAL A 103 7.00 5.74 5.25
N GLU A 104 5.74 5.98 4.89
CA GLU A 104 4.57 5.82 5.76
C GLU A 104 3.64 4.77 5.15
N THR A 105 3.13 3.86 5.96
CA THR A 105 2.31 2.74 5.48
C THR A 105 0.87 2.91 5.93
N LYS A 106 -0.09 2.71 5.02
CA LYS A 106 -1.53 2.71 5.31
C LYS A 106 -2.24 1.54 4.63
N VAL A 107 -2.90 0.71 5.43
CA VAL A 107 -3.87 -0.26 4.92
C VAL A 107 -5.25 0.39 4.98
N LYS A 108 -5.94 0.50 3.85
CA LYS A 108 -7.27 1.11 3.76
C LYS A 108 -8.27 0.05 3.30
N ASP A 109 -9.22 -0.29 4.16
CA ASP A 109 -10.38 -1.09 3.79
C ASP A 109 -11.33 -0.22 2.91
N GLY A 110 -11.55 -0.61 1.65
CA GLY A 110 -12.40 0.14 0.72
C GLY A 110 -12.33 -0.33 -0.75
N ASP A 111 -13.07 0.32 -1.67
CA ASP A 111 -12.91 0.09 -3.11
C ASP A 111 -11.49 0.51 -3.52
N PRO A 112 -10.69 -0.37 -4.15
CA PRO A 112 -9.33 -0.04 -4.60
C PRO A 112 -9.25 1.15 -5.57
N ARG A 113 -10.36 1.51 -6.22
CA ARG A 113 -10.48 2.66 -7.13
C ARG A 113 -10.95 3.95 -6.41
N MET A 114 -11.44 3.79 -5.17
CA MET A 114 -11.95 4.74 -4.16
C MET A 114 -10.93 5.57 -3.36
#